data_AF-A0A2U2DTY1-F1
#
_entry.id   AF-A0A2U2DTY1-F1
#
_cell.length_a   1.000
_cell.length_b   1.000
_cell.length_c   1.000
_cell.angle_alpha   90.00
_cell.angle_beta   90.00
_cell.angle_gamma   90.00
#
_symmetry.space_group_name_H-M   'P 1'
#
loop_
_entity.id
_entity.type
_entity.pdbx_description
1 polymer ?
#
loop_
_entity_poly.entity_id
_entity_poly.type
_entity_poly.pdbx_seq_one_letter_code
_entity_poly.pdbx_strand_id
1 'polypeptide(L)'
;MKGQIKVGMVVGTGAALNVKLGWIPDFVEVFNVTDGDLVTSAFLGWVVPFSSGGTTEIRAGDVIVGATSGATATVTEVLLSSGTWAGGDAAGFFSVRSLTGTFGSENVKVGAGTNDATVTANVVHNVAFAVAAASATGNAALSRFEGVEATDARGFTIGSTVSESAKLLRYVAYRADQ
;
A
#
# COMPACT_ATOMS: atom_id res chain seq x y z
N MET A 1 16.98 -3.27 -1.64
CA MET A 1 17.31 -1.84 -1.86
C MET A 1 17.34 -1.13 -0.53
N LYS A 2 18.20 -0.11 -0.34
CA LYS A 2 18.17 0.69 0.89
C LYS A 2 16.92 1.57 0.95
N GLY A 3 16.40 1.79 2.15
CA GLY A 3 15.27 2.64 2.46
C GLY A 3 15.53 4.07 2.01
N GLN A 4 14.45 4.76 1.67
CA GLN A 4 14.50 6.08 1.06
C GLN A 4 13.52 7.01 1.73
N ILE A 5 13.97 8.24 1.96
CA ILE A 5 13.15 9.33 2.47
C ILE A 5 13.24 10.47 1.47
N LYS A 6 12.10 11.03 1.07
CA LYS A 6 12.04 12.26 0.29
C LYS A 6 11.16 13.28 1.02
N VAL A 7 11.74 14.43 1.31
CA VAL A 7 11.01 15.63 1.73
C VAL A 7 10.93 16.57 0.53
N GLY A 8 9.79 17.21 0.34
CA GLY A 8 9.61 18.19 -0.73
C GLY A 8 8.43 19.10 -0.51
N MET A 9 8.19 19.97 -1.48
CA MET A 9 7.06 20.90 -1.50
C MET A 9 6.45 20.95 -2.88
N VAL A 10 5.14 21.17 -2.94
CA VAL A 10 4.37 21.36 -4.17
C VAL A 10 3.32 22.45 -3.94
N VAL A 11 2.89 23.11 -5.02
CA VAL A 11 1.78 24.07 -4.96
C VAL A 11 0.50 23.31 -5.35
N GLY A 12 -0.50 23.32 -4.48
CA GLY A 12 -1.81 22.76 -4.75
C GLY A 12 -2.54 23.54 -5.85
N THR A 13 -3.36 22.83 -6.60
CA THR A 13 -3.93 23.32 -7.86
C THR A 13 -5.46 23.30 -7.91
N GLY A 14 -6.11 22.85 -6.84
CA GLY A 14 -7.53 22.49 -6.81
C GLY A 14 -7.84 21.18 -7.55
N ALA A 15 -6.84 20.53 -8.13
CA ALA A 15 -6.94 19.29 -8.88
C ALA A 15 -5.95 18.25 -8.33
N ALA A 16 -6.18 16.97 -8.65
CA ALA A 16 -5.29 15.90 -8.24
C ALA A 16 -3.87 16.12 -8.79
N LEU A 17 -2.86 15.94 -7.94
CA LEU A 17 -1.46 16.21 -8.28
C LEU A 17 -0.60 14.96 -8.10
N ASN A 18 0.10 14.56 -9.15
CA ASN A 18 1.05 13.45 -9.10
C ASN A 18 2.43 13.96 -8.68
N VAL A 19 2.93 13.46 -7.56
CA VAL A 19 4.31 13.70 -7.09
C VAL A 19 5.17 12.53 -7.52
N LYS A 20 6.13 12.81 -8.40
CA LYS A 20 7.04 11.85 -9.01
C LYS A 20 8.31 11.71 -8.17
N LEU A 21 8.57 10.51 -7.67
CA LEU A 21 9.71 10.16 -6.80
C LEU A 21 10.66 9.14 -7.44
N GLY A 22 10.24 8.47 -8.52
CA GLY A 22 10.93 7.31 -9.11
C GLY A 22 10.69 6.00 -8.36
N TRP A 23 9.93 6.03 -7.28
CA TRP A 23 9.50 4.88 -6.49
C TRP A 23 8.14 5.17 -5.86
N ILE A 24 7.41 4.10 -5.53
CA ILE A 24 6.14 4.24 -4.82
C ILE A 24 6.43 4.15 -3.33
N PRO A 25 6.03 5.16 -2.53
CA PRO A 25 6.23 5.12 -1.11
C PRO A 25 5.45 4.02 -0.42
N ASP A 26 5.93 3.65 0.77
CA ASP A 26 5.21 2.80 1.71
C ASP A 26 4.34 3.66 2.62
N PHE A 27 4.81 4.86 2.97
CA PHE A 27 4.07 5.87 3.74
C PHE A 27 4.32 7.27 3.19
N VAL A 28 3.27 8.11 3.20
CA VAL A 28 3.36 9.53 2.87
C VAL A 28 2.57 10.35 3.86
N GLU A 29 3.10 11.52 4.20
CA GLU A 29 2.40 12.58 4.92
C GLU A 29 2.48 13.90 4.13
N VAL A 30 1.38 14.63 4.06
CA VAL A 30 1.23 15.92 3.38
C VAL A 30 0.62 16.92 4.33
N PHE A 31 1.26 18.09 4.43
CA PHE A 31 0.90 19.20 5.29
C PHE A 31 0.52 20.41 4.44
N ASN A 32 -0.65 21.01 4.68
CA ASN A 32 -0.92 22.38 4.22
C ASN A 32 -0.13 23.35 5.11
N VAL A 33 0.98 23.88 4.60
CA VAL A 33 1.84 24.80 5.35
C VAL A 33 1.52 26.26 5.06
N THR A 34 0.59 26.55 4.15
CA THR A 34 0.08 27.91 3.94
C THR A 34 -0.85 28.31 5.09
N ASP A 35 -1.78 27.43 5.46
CA ASP A 35 -2.78 27.72 6.51
C ASP A 35 -2.50 26.97 7.83
N GLY A 36 -1.71 25.88 7.78
CA GLY A 36 -1.37 25.09 8.97
C GLY A 36 -2.51 24.23 9.51
N ASP A 37 -3.50 23.91 8.67
CA ASP A 37 -4.80 23.34 9.07
C ASP A 37 -4.95 21.85 8.78
N LEU A 38 -4.48 21.38 7.61
CA LEU A 38 -4.69 20.02 7.14
C LEU A 38 -3.40 19.20 7.12
N VAL A 39 -3.47 18.01 7.72
CA VAL A 39 -2.48 16.93 7.56
C VAL A 39 -3.19 15.71 7.01
N THR A 40 -2.67 15.16 5.91
CA THR A 40 -3.17 13.91 5.33
C THR A 40 -2.03 12.91 5.27
N SER A 41 -2.28 11.67 5.66
CA SER A 41 -1.30 10.61 5.61
C SER A 41 -1.85 9.34 4.94
N ALA A 42 -0.98 8.49 4.42
CA ALA A 42 -1.43 7.22 3.87
C ALA A 42 -0.31 6.18 3.91
N PHE A 43 -0.70 4.95 4.23
CA PHE A 43 0.08 3.77 3.91
C PHE A 43 -0.31 3.31 2.52
N LEU A 44 0.67 3.30 1.63
CA LEU A 44 0.47 2.94 0.24
C LEU A 44 0.83 1.48 -0.03
N GLY A 45 1.36 0.75 0.95
CA GLY A 45 1.48 -0.71 0.88
C GLY A 45 0.12 -1.40 0.87
N TRP A 46 0.09 -2.64 0.40
CA TRP A 46 -1.11 -3.47 0.47
C TRP A 46 -1.04 -4.42 1.64
N VAL A 47 -2.19 -4.61 2.29
CA VAL A 47 -2.39 -5.64 3.29
C VAL A 47 -3.38 -6.66 2.74
N VAL A 48 -3.05 -7.95 2.87
CA VAL A 48 -3.88 -9.07 2.41
C VAL A 48 -4.18 -9.97 3.61
N PRO A 49 -5.42 -9.96 4.13
CA PRO A 49 -5.82 -10.88 5.20
C PRO A 49 -5.87 -12.32 4.69
N PHE A 50 -5.57 -13.29 5.56
CA PHE A 50 -5.72 -14.72 5.29
C PHE A 50 -6.28 -15.48 6.51
N SER A 51 -7.00 -16.58 6.25
CA SER A 51 -7.75 -17.31 7.29
C SER A 51 -7.60 -18.84 7.27
N SER A 52 -6.78 -19.41 6.39
CA SER A 52 -6.34 -20.81 6.52
C SER A 52 -4.99 -20.99 5.84
N GLY A 53 -3.91 -21.14 6.60
CA GLY A 53 -2.61 -21.53 6.03
C GLY A 53 -2.62 -22.98 5.56
N GLY A 54 -1.92 -23.28 4.46
CA GLY A 54 -1.48 -24.63 4.14
C GLY A 54 -0.33 -25.06 5.05
N THR A 55 0.12 -26.31 4.93
CA THR A 55 1.28 -26.80 5.70
C THR A 55 2.61 -26.21 5.23
N THR A 56 2.63 -25.60 4.04
CA THR A 56 3.74 -24.79 3.55
C THR A 56 3.64 -23.39 4.14
N GLU A 57 4.63 -23.01 4.93
CA GLU A 57 4.72 -21.65 5.48
C GLU A 57 5.05 -20.64 4.37
N ILE A 58 4.19 -19.64 4.20
CA ILE A 58 4.48 -18.45 3.38
C ILE A 58 5.33 -17.49 4.21
N ARG A 59 6.43 -17.01 3.63
CA ARG A 59 7.43 -16.16 4.31
C ARG A 59 7.63 -14.84 3.57
N ALA A 60 8.24 -13.88 4.27
CA ALA A 60 8.74 -12.68 3.62
C ALA A 60 9.74 -13.04 2.50
N GLY A 61 9.58 -12.41 1.34
CA GLY A 61 10.33 -12.70 0.11
C GLY A 61 9.57 -13.61 -0.87
N ASP A 62 8.59 -14.38 -0.41
CA ASP A 62 7.84 -15.27 -1.30
C ASP A 62 6.92 -14.50 -2.25
N VAL A 63 6.76 -15.04 -3.45
CA VAL A 63 5.75 -14.57 -4.41
C VAL A 63 4.50 -15.44 -4.26
N ILE A 64 3.42 -14.83 -3.80
CA ILE A 64 2.11 -15.47 -3.74
C ILE A 64 1.36 -15.26 -5.06
N VAL A 65 0.65 -16.28 -5.49
CA VAL A 65 -0.17 -16.27 -6.70
C VAL A 65 -1.59 -16.72 -6.36
N GLY A 66 -2.59 -15.92 -6.74
CA GLY A 66 -4.01 -16.25 -6.62
C GLY A 66 -4.36 -17.41 -7.54
N ALA A 67 -4.93 -18.48 -6.99
CA ALA A 67 -5.30 -19.67 -7.76
C ALA A 67 -6.44 -19.40 -8.75
N THR A 68 -7.30 -18.43 -8.45
CA THR A 68 -8.45 -18.08 -9.28
C THR A 68 -8.20 -16.81 -10.08
N SER A 69 -7.72 -15.74 -9.43
CA SER A 69 -7.50 -14.44 -10.07
C SER A 69 -6.23 -14.37 -10.91
N GLY A 70 -5.24 -15.23 -10.62
CA GLY A 70 -3.89 -15.09 -11.17
C GLY A 70 -3.14 -13.87 -10.64
N ALA A 71 -3.68 -13.13 -9.66
CA ALA A 71 -3.01 -11.99 -9.06
C ALA A 71 -1.71 -12.43 -8.38
N THR A 72 -0.67 -11.61 -8.47
CA THR A 72 0.65 -11.91 -7.90
C THR A 72 1.10 -10.81 -6.96
N ALA A 73 1.75 -11.15 -5.85
CA ALA A 73 2.41 -10.17 -4.99
C ALA A 73 3.61 -10.77 -4.27
N THR A 74 4.61 -9.95 -3.96
CA THR A 74 5.72 -10.33 -3.09
C THR A 74 5.38 -10.01 -1.65
N VAL A 75 5.45 -11.00 -0.77
CA VAL A 75 5.22 -10.85 0.67
C VAL A 75 6.41 -10.13 1.29
N THR A 76 6.16 -9.06 2.04
CA THR A 76 7.20 -8.32 2.77
C THR A 76 7.17 -8.61 4.26
N GLU A 77 6.02 -8.97 4.80
CA GLU A 77 5.84 -9.31 6.21
C GLU A 77 4.66 -10.27 6.36
N VAL A 78 4.77 -11.17 7.35
CA VAL A 78 3.71 -12.09 7.74
C VAL A 78 3.43 -11.87 9.22
N LEU A 79 2.21 -11.43 9.53
CA LEU A 79 1.75 -11.26 10.91
C LEU A 79 0.67 -12.29 11.19
N LEU A 80 0.97 -13.28 12.05
CA LEU A 80 -0.03 -14.23 12.53
C LEU A 80 -0.87 -13.60 13.64
N SER A 81 -2.19 -13.65 13.48
CA SER A 81 -3.13 -13.32 14.54
C SER A 81 -3.55 -14.55 15.35
N SER A 82 -3.51 -15.74 14.73
CA SER A 82 -3.87 -17.01 15.37
C SER A 82 -3.37 -18.22 14.55
N GLY A 83 -3.41 -19.40 15.17
CA GLY A 83 -3.07 -20.68 14.53
C GLY A 83 -1.59 -20.84 14.23
N THR A 84 -1.26 -21.88 13.49
CA THR A 84 0.11 -22.24 13.08
C THR A 84 0.12 -22.79 11.66
N TRP A 85 1.23 -22.59 10.95
CA TRP A 85 1.40 -23.16 9.60
C TRP A 85 1.39 -24.69 9.63
N ALA A 86 2.07 -25.30 10.60
CA ALA A 86 2.09 -26.76 10.76
C ALA A 86 0.71 -27.35 11.07
N GLY A 87 -0.14 -26.61 11.79
CA GLY A 87 -1.52 -27.01 12.09
C GLY A 87 -2.49 -26.83 10.93
N GLY A 88 -2.08 -26.15 9.85
CA GLY A 88 -2.97 -25.83 8.73
C GLY A 88 -4.08 -24.84 9.09
N ASP A 89 -3.92 -24.11 10.20
CA ASP A 89 -4.92 -23.22 10.78
C ASP A 89 -4.40 -21.79 10.96
N ALA A 90 -3.25 -21.47 10.37
CA ALA A 90 -2.68 -20.13 10.40
C ALA A 90 -3.66 -19.10 9.82
N ALA A 91 -3.83 -17.99 10.54
CA ALA A 91 -4.60 -16.84 10.10
C ALA A 91 -3.89 -15.55 10.49
N GLY A 92 -4.06 -14.50 9.70
CA GLY A 92 -3.38 -13.23 9.92
C GLY A 92 -3.38 -12.31 8.70
N PHE A 93 -2.27 -11.61 8.53
CA PHE A 93 -2.11 -10.57 7.52
C PHE A 93 -0.76 -10.71 6.80
N PHE A 94 -0.78 -10.55 5.49
CA PHE A 94 0.41 -10.29 4.70
C PHE A 94 0.51 -8.80 4.40
N SER A 95 1.66 -8.18 4.69
CA SER A 95 2.05 -6.95 4.00
C SER A 95 2.68 -7.36 2.68
N VAL A 96 2.26 -6.77 1.56
CA VAL A 96 2.72 -7.15 0.23
C VAL A 96 3.11 -5.96 -0.64
N ARG A 97 3.96 -6.22 -1.62
CA ARG A 97 4.41 -5.27 -2.65
C ARG A 97 4.42 -5.93 -4.03
N SER A 98 4.64 -5.11 -5.05
CA SER A 98 4.68 -5.55 -6.46
C SER A 98 3.40 -6.30 -6.86
N LEU A 99 2.28 -5.89 -6.26
CA LEU A 99 0.97 -6.46 -6.54
C LEU A 99 0.62 -6.20 -8.01
N THR A 100 0.29 -7.27 -8.72
CA THR A 100 -0.28 -7.24 -10.06
C THR A 100 -1.60 -7.98 -10.04
N GLY A 101 -2.66 -7.33 -10.54
CA GLY A 101 -4.03 -7.83 -10.40
C GLY A 101 -4.64 -7.52 -9.03
N THR A 102 -5.79 -8.14 -8.75
CA THR A 102 -6.55 -7.97 -7.51
C THR A 102 -6.86 -9.35 -6.95
N PHE A 103 -6.53 -9.59 -5.68
CA PHE A 103 -6.93 -10.81 -5.00
C PHE A 103 -8.44 -10.80 -4.71
N GLY A 104 -9.09 -11.93 -4.91
CA GLY A 104 -10.45 -12.18 -4.42
C GLY A 104 -10.44 -12.80 -3.03
N SER A 105 -11.60 -13.32 -2.60
CA SER A 105 -11.60 -14.39 -1.61
C SER A 105 -11.23 -15.68 -2.32
N GLU A 106 -9.99 -16.13 -2.15
CA GLU A 106 -9.43 -17.24 -2.94
C GLU A 106 -8.25 -17.91 -2.26
N ASN A 107 -7.87 -19.08 -2.76
CA ASN A 107 -6.62 -19.72 -2.36
C ASN A 107 -5.44 -19.03 -3.05
N VAL A 108 -4.33 -18.89 -2.33
CA VAL A 108 -3.04 -18.48 -2.87
C VAL A 108 -2.01 -19.59 -2.68
N LYS A 109 -0.98 -19.55 -3.50
CA LYS A 109 0.13 -20.50 -3.48
C LYS A 109 1.46 -19.80 -3.63
N VAL A 110 2.51 -20.44 -3.13
CA VAL A 110 3.91 -20.14 -3.43
C VAL A 110 4.47 -21.23 -4.33
N GLY A 111 5.19 -20.84 -5.38
CA GLY A 111 5.78 -21.79 -6.34
C GLY A 111 4.76 -22.75 -6.96
N ALA A 112 5.03 -24.05 -6.88
CA ALA A 112 4.22 -25.12 -7.47
C ALA A 112 3.10 -25.65 -6.54
N GLY A 113 2.88 -25.02 -5.37
CA GLY A 113 1.81 -25.39 -4.45
C GLY A 113 0.41 -25.27 -5.06
N THR A 114 -0.61 -25.76 -4.35
CA THR A 114 -2.01 -25.64 -4.79
C THR A 114 -2.87 -24.81 -3.85
N ASN A 115 -2.53 -24.77 -2.56
CA ASN A 115 -3.20 -23.95 -1.55
C ASN A 115 -2.29 -23.81 -0.32
N ASP A 116 -1.57 -22.70 -0.24
CA ASP A 116 -0.71 -22.37 0.89
C ASP A 116 -1.35 -21.32 1.80
N ALA A 117 -2.39 -20.59 1.34
CA ALA A 117 -3.28 -19.84 2.22
C ALA A 117 -4.63 -19.54 1.56
N THR A 118 -5.69 -19.32 2.32
CA THR A 118 -6.92 -18.67 1.82
C THR A 118 -6.87 -17.18 2.14
N VAL A 119 -6.81 -16.32 1.12
CA VAL A 119 -6.80 -14.86 1.27
C VAL A 119 -8.18 -14.25 1.08
N THR A 120 -8.31 -13.01 1.53
CA THR A 120 -9.37 -12.09 1.12
C THR A 120 -8.78 -11.00 0.21
N ALA A 121 -9.62 -10.07 -0.24
CA ALA A 121 -9.19 -8.94 -1.07
C ALA A 121 -8.05 -8.14 -0.42
N ASN A 122 -7.11 -7.70 -1.26
CA ASN A 122 -6.07 -6.77 -0.86
C ASN A 122 -6.65 -5.38 -0.52
N VAL A 123 -6.09 -4.73 0.50
CA VAL A 123 -6.54 -3.43 1.00
C VAL A 123 -5.38 -2.44 1.04
N VAL A 124 -5.64 -1.19 0.67
CA VAL A 124 -4.73 -0.05 0.87
C VAL A 124 -5.28 0.83 2.00
N HIS A 125 -4.42 1.33 2.88
CA HIS A 125 -4.83 2.09 4.06
C HIS A 125 -4.53 3.59 3.92
N ASN A 126 -5.57 4.40 3.72
CA ASN A 126 -5.46 5.86 3.71
C ASN A 126 -5.93 6.46 5.05
N VAL A 127 -5.29 7.52 5.53
CA VAL A 127 -5.57 8.15 6.83
C VAL A 127 -5.65 9.69 6.71
N ALA A 128 -6.86 10.26 6.76
CA ALA A 128 -7.05 11.71 6.82
C ALA A 128 -7.25 12.19 8.26
N PHE A 129 -6.57 13.27 8.65
CA PHE A 129 -6.69 13.89 9.98
C PHE A 129 -7.57 15.15 9.98
N ALA A 130 -8.52 15.24 9.06
CA ALA A 130 -9.28 16.46 8.79
C ALA A 130 -10.57 16.63 9.63
N VAL A 131 -10.70 15.96 10.79
CA VAL A 131 -11.94 15.68 11.56
C VAL A 131 -12.51 14.28 11.24
N ALA A 132 -12.26 13.35 12.18
CA ALA A 132 -12.53 11.91 12.16
C ALA A 132 -11.79 11.12 11.06
N ALA A 133 -11.07 10.07 11.47
CA ALA A 133 -10.42 9.09 10.60
C ALA A 133 -11.46 8.20 9.90
N ALA A 134 -12.27 8.77 9.00
CA ALA A 134 -12.92 7.98 7.96
C ALA A 134 -11.87 7.64 6.91
N SER A 135 -11.92 6.42 6.35
CA SER A 135 -11.06 6.02 5.23
C SER A 135 -11.17 7.07 4.12
N ALA A 136 -10.09 7.81 3.88
CA ALA A 136 -10.08 8.80 2.82
C ALA A 136 -10.22 8.07 1.48
N THR A 137 -11.30 8.36 0.75
CA THR A 137 -11.56 7.79 -0.57
C THR A 137 -11.51 8.88 -1.63
N GLY A 138 -10.99 8.52 -2.81
CA GLY A 138 -10.92 9.40 -3.96
C GLY A 138 -10.21 10.72 -3.68
N ASN A 139 -10.94 11.82 -3.81
CA ASN A 139 -10.40 13.18 -3.88
C ASN A 139 -9.78 13.68 -2.57
N ALA A 140 -10.13 13.09 -1.42
CA ALA A 140 -9.58 13.44 -0.12
C ALA A 140 -8.40 12.55 0.32
N ALA A 141 -7.96 11.62 -0.54
CA ALA A 141 -6.94 10.64 -0.21
C ALA A 141 -5.57 11.00 -0.80
N LEU A 142 -4.53 10.45 -0.19
CA LEU A 142 -3.28 10.17 -0.89
C LEU A 142 -3.39 8.77 -1.49
N SER A 143 -2.90 8.59 -2.72
CA SER A 143 -2.96 7.29 -3.39
C SER A 143 -1.68 6.99 -4.15
N ARG A 144 -1.52 5.73 -4.54
CA ARG A 144 -0.37 5.27 -5.32
C ARG A 144 -0.39 5.91 -6.70
N PHE A 145 0.76 6.38 -7.17
CA PHE A 145 0.97 6.73 -8.56
C PHE A 145 1.91 5.70 -9.19
N GLU A 146 1.33 4.70 -9.84
CA GLU A 146 2.09 3.56 -10.39
C GLU A 146 3.07 3.99 -11.48
N GLY A 147 2.74 5.05 -12.23
CA GLY A 147 3.60 5.56 -13.31
C GLY A 147 3.91 4.50 -14.36
N VAL A 148 5.05 4.67 -15.03
CA VAL A 148 5.66 3.61 -15.85
C VAL A 148 6.81 3.00 -15.05
N GLU A 149 6.89 1.68 -15.00
CA GLU A 149 7.92 0.96 -14.25
C GLU A 149 9.33 1.41 -14.65
N ALA A 150 10.25 1.45 -13.67
CA ALA A 150 11.65 1.85 -13.84
C ALA A 150 11.90 3.27 -14.40
N THR A 151 10.88 4.13 -14.44
CA THR A 151 11.03 5.55 -14.75
C THR A 151 10.86 6.41 -13.50
N ASP A 152 11.27 7.67 -13.59
CA ASP A 152 11.00 8.69 -12.56
C ASP A 152 9.51 8.98 -12.37
N ALA A 153 8.61 8.36 -13.15
CA ALA A 153 7.18 8.62 -13.09
C ALA A 153 6.47 7.97 -11.90
N ARG A 154 7.11 7.11 -11.09
CA ARG A 154 6.47 6.47 -9.94
C ARG A 154 6.41 7.40 -8.73
N GLY A 155 5.39 7.28 -7.89
CA GLY A 155 5.26 8.10 -6.69
C GLY A 155 3.91 7.99 -6.01
N PHE A 156 3.31 9.13 -5.68
CA PHE A 156 1.99 9.22 -5.09
C PHE A 156 1.17 10.35 -5.70
N THR A 157 -0.15 10.24 -5.57
CA THR A 157 -1.12 11.25 -6.00
C THR A 157 -1.71 11.91 -4.77
N ILE A 158 -1.68 13.24 -4.73
CA ILE A 158 -2.44 14.06 -3.79
C ILE A 158 -3.83 14.27 -4.38
N GLY A 159 -4.88 13.83 -3.70
CA GLY A 159 -6.26 14.02 -4.13
C GLY A 159 -6.63 15.51 -4.20
N SER A 160 -7.60 15.85 -5.06
CA SER A 160 -7.94 17.25 -5.36
C SER A 160 -8.44 18.06 -4.15
N THR A 161 -9.04 17.41 -3.15
CA THR A 161 -9.47 18.06 -1.91
C THR A 161 -8.29 18.43 -1.03
N VAL A 162 -7.21 17.64 -1.04
CA VAL A 162 -5.97 17.94 -0.31
C VAL A 162 -5.09 18.92 -1.10
N SER A 163 -5.14 18.85 -2.43
CA SER A 163 -4.43 19.73 -3.36
C SER A 163 -5.15 21.08 -3.50
N GLU A 164 -5.34 21.80 -2.40
CA GLU A 164 -6.05 23.08 -2.41
C GLU A 164 -5.34 24.13 -3.28
N SER A 165 -6.11 24.86 -4.08
CA SER A 165 -5.54 25.81 -5.06
C SER A 165 -4.71 26.90 -4.39
N ALA A 166 -3.50 27.12 -4.92
CA ALA A 166 -2.55 28.12 -4.45
C ALA A 166 -2.08 27.93 -3.00
N LYS A 167 -2.25 26.73 -2.43
CA LYS A 167 -1.67 26.38 -1.13
C LYS A 167 -0.32 25.70 -1.31
N LEU A 168 0.65 26.05 -0.47
CA LEU A 168 1.93 25.36 -0.40
C LEU A 168 1.75 24.12 0.46
N LEU A 169 2.02 22.96 -0.14
CA LEU A 169 1.94 21.68 0.51
C LEU A 169 3.35 21.15 0.72
N ARG A 170 3.71 20.81 1.95
CA ARG A 170 4.95 20.08 2.25
C ARG A 170 4.63 18.60 2.36
N TYR A 171 5.51 17.74 1.85
CA TYR A 171 5.35 16.30 2.00
C TYR A 171 6.60 15.64 2.54
N VAL A 172 6.38 14.51 3.21
CA VAL A 172 7.41 13.54 3.54
C VAL A 172 6.96 12.17 3.06
N ALA A 173 7.78 11.52 2.24
CA ALA A 173 7.53 10.20 1.70
C ALA A 173 8.63 9.24 2.16
N TYR A 174 8.25 8.04 2.59
CA TYR A 174 9.12 7.00 3.11
C TYR A 174 8.95 5.70 2.35
N ARG A 175 10.05 5.00 2.13
CA ARG A 175 10.08 3.60 1.69
C ARG A 175 11.09 2.84 2.54
N ALA A 176 10.66 1.70 3.07
CA ALA A 176 11.50 0.79 3.83
C ALA A 176 12.50 0.05 2.93
N ASP A 177 13.44 -0.65 3.56
CA ASP A 177 14.36 -1.54 2.87
C ASP A 177 13.60 -2.65 2.11
N GLN A 178 14.21 -3.14 1.04
CA GLN A 178 13.78 -4.34 0.30
C GLN A 178 14.85 -5.41 0.34
#